data_AF-A0A506VH19-F1
#
_entry.id   AF-A0A506VH19-F1
#
_cell.length_a   1.000
_cell.length_b   1.000
_cell.length_c   1.000
_cell.angle_alpha   90.00
_cell.angle_beta   90.00
_cell.angle_gamma   90.00
#
_symmetry.space_group_name_H-M   'P 1'
#
loop_
_entity.id
_entity.type
_entity.pdbx_description
1 polymer ?
#
loop_
_entity_poly.entity_id
_entity_poly.type
_entity_poly.pdbx_seq_one_letter_code
_entity_poly.pdbx_strand_id
1 'polypeptide(L)'
;MLIDHLHIHENDTLEPVEEIQLKNRGQEEITTWAIKGPDGTLKGQVTLFDKFCSRRSWPANYRITQRDSHGRVVMDKLMVSL
;
A
#
# COMPACT_ATOMS: atom_id res chain seq x y z
N MET A 1 7.96 -19.11 -7.69
CA MET A 1 7.72 -18.04 -8.66
C MET A 1 7.48 -16.77 -7.86
N LEU A 2 8.23 -15.69 -8.10
CA LEU A 2 7.96 -14.41 -7.46
C LEU A 2 6.59 -13.93 -7.97
N ILE A 3 5.65 -13.67 -7.07
CA ILE A 3 4.39 -13.03 -7.43
C ILE A 3 4.73 -11.54 -7.55
N ASP A 4 4.67 -10.98 -8.77
CA ASP A 4 5.04 -9.58 -9.01
C ASP A 4 4.02 -8.58 -8.42
N HIS A 5 2.78 -9.03 -8.19
CA HIS A 5 1.68 -8.28 -7.57
C HIS A 5 0.51 -9.22 -7.28
N LEU A 6 -0.38 -8.82 -6.36
CA LEU A 6 -1.64 -9.54 -6.15
C LEU A 6 -2.57 -9.38 -7.35
N HIS A 7 -3.14 -10.49 -7.81
CA HIS A 7 -4.16 -10.46 -8.85
C HIS A 7 -5.51 -10.04 -8.23
N ILE A 8 -6.01 -8.88 -8.62
CA ILE A 8 -7.26 -8.31 -8.12
C ILE A 8 -8.35 -8.52 -9.18
N HIS A 9 -9.50 -9.03 -8.76
CA HIS A 9 -10.69 -9.20 -9.60
C HIS A 9 -11.68 -8.07 -9.37
N GLU A 10 -12.60 -7.88 -10.33
CA GLU A 10 -13.63 -6.82 -10.30
C GLU A 10 -14.54 -6.86 -9.06
N ASN A 11 -14.77 -8.04 -8.49
CA ASN A 11 -15.61 -8.24 -7.32
C ASN A 11 -14.82 -8.25 -6.01
N ASP A 12 -13.51 -7.99 -6.06
CA ASP A 12 -12.72 -7.84 -4.85
C ASP A 12 -12.96 -6.46 -4.25
N THR A 13 -12.89 -6.39 -2.92
CA THR A 13 -13.10 -5.14 -2.18
C THR A 13 -11.80 -4.68 -1.51
N LEU A 14 -11.66 -3.35 -1.41
CA LEU A 14 -10.65 -2.70 -0.58
C LEU A 14 -11.34 -2.17 0.68
N GLU A 15 -11.00 -2.78 1.81
CA GLU A 15 -11.53 -2.36 3.11
C GLU A 15 -10.44 -1.66 3.91
N PRO A 16 -10.67 -0.44 4.42
CA PRO A 16 -9.68 0.24 5.26
C PRO A 16 -9.48 -0.53 6.56
N VAL A 17 -8.22 -0.77 6.91
CA VAL A 17 -7.83 -1.53 8.12
C VAL A 17 -7.12 -0.62 9.11
N GLU A 18 -6.28 0.29 8.61
CA GLU A 18 -5.47 1.16 9.45
C GLU A 18 -5.22 2.49 8.73
N GLU A 19 -5.29 3.59 9.50
CA GLU A 19 -4.88 4.91 9.05
C GLU A 19 -4.02 5.54 10.16
N ILE A 20 -2.77 5.87 9.83
CA ILE A 20 -1.81 6.46 10.76
C ILE A 20 -1.44 7.84 10.24
N GLN A 21 -1.74 8.85 11.03
CA GLN A 21 -1.34 10.24 10.79
C GLN A 21 -0.08 10.55 11.60
N LEU A 22 1.07 10.67 10.94
CA LEU A 22 2.33 10.99 11.61
C LEU A 22 2.46 12.51 11.80
N LYS A 23 2.63 12.95 13.06
CA LYS A 23 2.71 14.38 13.44
C LYS A 23 4.08 15.00 13.13
N ASN A 24 4.46 14.98 11.86
CA ASN A 24 5.76 15.42 11.36
C ASN A 24 5.60 16.83 10.73
N ARG A 25 6.66 17.64 10.65
CA ARG A 25 6.69 18.93 9.92
C ARG A 25 6.65 18.75 8.38
N GLY A 26 5.70 17.96 7.88
CA GLY A 26 5.54 17.52 6.48
C GLY A 26 4.58 16.34 6.30
N GLN A 27 3.62 16.19 7.23
CA GLN A 27 2.68 15.09 7.49
C GLN A 27 2.61 13.92 6.48
N GLU A 28 3.10 12.77 6.97
CA GLU A 28 3.08 11.46 6.31
C GLU A 28 1.86 10.69 6.84
N GLU A 29 0.96 10.36 5.92
CA GLU A 29 -0.23 9.55 6.16
C GLU A 29 0.06 8.13 5.66
N ILE A 30 -0.14 7.14 6.52
CA ILE A 30 0.00 5.73 6.16
C ILE A 30 -1.39 5.11 6.21
N THR A 31 -1.87 4.65 5.07
CA THR A 31 -3.19 4.04 4.97
C THR A 31 -3.05 2.62 4.45
N THR A 32 -3.61 1.67 5.20
CA THR A 32 -3.59 0.25 4.85
C THR A 32 -5.01 -0.24 4.59
N TRP A 33 -5.17 -0.92 3.47
CA TRP A 33 -6.40 -1.62 3.10
C TRP A 33 -6.18 -3.12 3.03
N ALA A 34 -7.17 -3.89 3.45
CA ALA A 34 -7.28 -5.31 3.16
C ALA A 34 -7.93 -5.49 1.79
N ILE A 35 -7.35 -6.36 0.97
CA ILE A 35 -7.93 -6.83 -0.27
C ILE A 35 -8.69 -8.12 0.06
N LYS A 36 -10.01 -8.09 -0.08
CA LYS A 36 -10.87 -9.25 0.15
C LYS A 36 -11.49 -9.75 -1.14
N GLY A 37 -11.61 -11.06 -1.26
CA GLY A 37 -12.42 -11.70 -2.31
C GLY A 37 -13.91 -11.47 -2.10
N PRO A 38 -14.75 -11.82 -3.09
CA PRO A 38 -16.20 -11.71 -3.00
C PRO A 38 -16.83 -12.56 -1.89
N ASP A 39 -16.11 -13.60 -1.46
CA ASP A 39 -16.45 -14.48 -0.33
C ASP A 39 -15.97 -13.94 1.03
N GLY A 40 -15.31 -12.78 1.06
CA GLY A 40 -14.69 -12.19 2.24
C GLY A 40 -13.30 -12.76 2.57
N THR A 41 -12.75 -13.67 1.74
CA THR A 41 -11.43 -14.26 1.97
C THR A 41 -10.34 -13.20 1.82
N LEU A 42 -9.42 -13.11 2.78
CA LEU A 42 -8.28 -12.20 2.71
C LEU A 42 -7.31 -12.65 1.60
N LYS A 43 -7.19 -11.83 0.55
CA LYS A 43 -6.20 -12.04 -0.53
C LYS A 43 -4.86 -11.41 -0.19
N GLY A 44 -4.87 -10.33 0.57
CA GLY A 44 -3.68 -9.64 1.03
C GLY A 44 -3.99 -8.21 1.46
N GLN A 45 -2.97 -7.37 1.45
CA GLN A 45 -3.06 -5.98 1.91
C GLN A 45 -2.31 -5.06 0.97
N VAL A 46 -2.75 -3.81 0.90
CA VAL A 46 -2.04 -2.72 0.25
C VAL A 46 -1.86 -1.58 1.24
N THR A 47 -0.64 -1.06 1.34
CA THR A 47 -0.30 0.10 2.17
C THR A 47 0.18 1.24 1.28
N LEU A 48 -0.43 2.40 1.42
CA LEU A 48 0.02 3.67 0.85
C LEU A 48 0.75 4.46 1.93
N PHE A 49 1.95 4.96 1.60
CA PHE A 49 2.68 5.93 2.40
C PHE A 49 2.69 7.25 1.62
N ASP A 50 1.94 8.25 2.10
CA ASP A 50 1.89 9.61 1.55
C ASP A 50 3.07 10.46 2.06
N LYS A 51 3.54 11.38 1.22
CA LYS A 51 4.66 12.30 1.49
C LYS A 51 5.87 11.60 2.09
N PHE A 52 6.25 10.45 1.50
CA PHE A 52 7.44 9.69 1.91
C PHE A 52 8.66 10.60 1.80
N CYS A 53 9.05 11.22 2.92
CA CYS A 53 9.99 12.33 2.97
C CYS A 53 11.40 11.90 2.55
N SER A 54 11.64 11.82 1.26
CA SER A 54 12.97 11.57 0.75
C SER A 54 13.71 12.92 0.67
N ARG A 55 14.65 13.10 1.60
CA ARG A 55 15.56 14.25 1.72
C ARG A 55 15.97 14.78 0.35
N ARG A 56 15.43 15.92 -0.11
CA ARG A 56 15.91 16.87 -1.17
C ARG A 56 16.51 16.35 -2.51
N SER A 57 16.77 15.06 -2.69
CA SER A 57 17.46 14.44 -3.82
C SER A 57 16.68 13.30 -4.46
N TRP A 58 15.51 12.95 -3.89
CA TRP A 58 14.57 12.02 -4.49
C TRP A 58 13.19 12.67 -4.47
N PRO A 59 12.50 12.80 -5.61
CA PRO A 59 11.18 13.43 -5.67
C PRO A 59 10.04 12.45 -5.36
N ALA A 60 10.32 11.22 -4.90
CA ALA A 60 9.28 10.23 -4.64
C ALA A 60 8.40 10.69 -3.47
N ASN A 61 7.13 10.97 -3.78
CA ASN A 61 6.14 11.46 -2.82
C ASN A 61 5.32 10.31 -2.23
N TYR A 62 5.24 9.18 -2.93
CA TYR A 62 4.42 8.04 -2.53
C TYR A 62 5.22 6.75 -2.55
N ARG A 63 4.93 5.87 -1.60
CA ARG A 63 5.31 4.46 -1.65
C ARG A 63 4.06 3.61 -1.56
N ILE A 64 3.97 2.59 -2.39
CA ILE A 64 2.88 1.60 -2.36
C ILE A 64 3.51 0.23 -2.14
N THR A 65 3.09 -0.44 -1.07
CA THR A 65 3.53 -1.81 -0.77
C THR A 65 2.32 -2.74 -0.78
N GLN A 66 2.42 -3.88 -1.47
CA GLN A 66 1.45 -4.98 -1.36
C GLN A 66 2.06 -6.14 -0.61
N ARG A 67 1.25 -6.74 0.26
CA ARG A 67 1.55 -7.99 0.96
C ARG A 67 0.53 -9.04 0.60
N ASP A 68 0.97 -10.27 0.38
CA ASP A 68 0.05 -11.39 0.20
C ASP A 68 -0.69 -11.74 1.50
N SER A 69 -1.59 -12.72 1.45
CA SER A 69 -2.35 -13.21 2.61
C SER A 69 -1.48 -13.79 3.74
N HIS A 70 -0.20 -14.06 3.48
CA HIS A 70 0.78 -14.53 4.48
C HIS A 70 1.67 -13.39 5.01
N GLY A 71 1.41 -12.14 4.60
CA GLY A 71 2.18 -10.96 5.00
C GLY A 71 3.49 -10.77 4.23
N ARG A 72 3.77 -11.57 3.20
CA ARG A 72 5.01 -11.43 2.40
C ARG A 72 4.85 -10.29 1.42
N VAL A 73 5.87 -9.43 1.33
CA VAL A 73 5.89 -8.34 0.34
C VAL A 73 5.99 -8.94 -1.06
N VAL A 74 5.01 -8.63 -1.89
CA VAL A 74 4.94 -9.06 -3.30
C VAL A 74 5.15 -7.90 -4.27
N MET A 75 4.87 -6.67 -3.84
CA MET A 75 5.13 -5.47 -4.62
C MET A 75 5.58 -4.34 -3.69
N ASP A 76 6.58 -3.58 -4.12
CA ASP A 76 7.00 -2.35 -3.45
C ASP A 76 7.42 -1.32 -4.50
N LYS A 77 6.67 -0.21 -4.60
CA LYS A 77 6.83 0.76 -5.67
C LYS A 77 6.90 2.17 -5.12
N LEU A 78 7.89 2.93 -5.59
CA LEU A 78 8.01 4.37 -5.36
C LEU A 78 7.38 5.13 -6.53
N MET A 79 6.60 6.15 -6.22
CA MET A 79 5.97 7.03 -7.21
C MET A 79 6.28 8.49 -6.91
N VAL A 80 6.66 9.20 -7.96
CA VAL A 80 6.72 10.65 -8.04
C VAL A 80 5.32 11.15 -8.39
N SER A 81 4.91 12.34 -7.93
CA SER A 81 3.61 12.90 -8.34
C SER A 81 3.50 12.96 -9.87
N LEU A 82 2.32 12.65 -10.40
CA LEU A 82 1.97 12.86 -11.82
C LEU A 82 1.93 14.35 -12.16
#